data_AF-A0A9E5ILH0-F1
#
_entry.id   AF-A0A9E5ILH0-F1
#
_cell.length_a   1.000
_cell.length_b   1.000
_cell.length_c   1.000
_cell.angle_alpha   90.00
_cell.angle_beta   90.00
_cell.angle_gamma   90.00
#
_symmetry.space_group_name_H-M   'P 1'
#
loop_
_entity.id
_entity.type
_entity.pdbx_description
1 polymer ?
#
loop_
_entity_poly.entity_id
_entity_poly.type
_entity_poly.pdbx_seq_one_letter_code
_entity_poly.pdbx_strand_id
1 'polypeptide(L)'
;SASDLVVCSTGLIGERLPMDLLLAGAADAVAELAAEGGPNAALAIMTTDTKPKMATSEFGEVRIGGMAKGAGMLAPSLATMLVVITTDALLDTTQLDAQAAFTAAMALLNTKLSSHST
;
A
#
# COMPACT_ATOMS: atom_id res chain seq x y z
N SER A 1 -16.14 5.63 -10.57
CA SER A 1 -16.94 6.64 -9.84
C SER A 1 -16.11 7.24 -8.73
N ALA A 2 -16.46 8.41 -8.18
CA ALA A 2 -15.77 8.97 -7.02
C ALA A 2 -15.81 8.02 -5.80
N SER A 3 -16.83 7.15 -5.73
CA SER A 3 -16.96 6.09 -4.72
C SER A 3 -15.87 5.02 -4.79
N ASP A 4 -15.17 4.90 -5.92
CA ASP A 4 -14.16 3.85 -6.15
C ASP A 4 -12.75 4.35 -5.81
N LEU A 5 -12.64 5.59 -5.30
CA LEU A 5 -11.39 6.24 -4.92
C LEU A 5 -11.29 6.27 -3.39
N VAL A 6 -10.22 5.67 -2.88
CA VAL A 6 -9.88 5.73 -1.45
C VAL A 6 -8.74 6.71 -1.26
N VAL A 7 -8.86 7.56 -0.25
CA VAL A 7 -7.83 8.54 0.11
C VAL A 7 -7.21 8.14 1.44
N CYS A 8 -5.89 7.99 1.44
CA CYS A 8 -5.10 7.72 2.64
C CYS A 8 -4.19 8.92 2.92
N SER A 9 -4.02 9.29 4.19
CA SER A 9 -3.12 10.38 4.60
C SER A 9 -2.27 9.96 5.79
N THR A 10 -1.03 10.42 5.81
CA THR A 10 -0.06 10.13 6.86
C THR A 10 0.98 11.24 6.92
N GLY A 11 1.43 11.57 8.14
CA GLY A 11 2.33 12.71 8.36
C GLY A 11 1.93 13.49 9.60
N LEU A 12 2.24 14.78 9.61
CA LEU A 12 1.94 15.68 10.71
C LEU A 12 0.43 15.92 10.87
N ILE A 13 -0.04 16.00 12.11
CA ILE A 13 -1.43 16.29 12.46
C ILE A 13 -1.61 17.79 12.65
N GLY A 14 -2.70 18.36 12.14
CA GLY A 14 -3.03 19.78 12.30
C GLY A 14 -2.41 20.72 11.26
N GLU A 15 -1.59 20.19 10.36
CA GLU A 15 -1.01 20.89 9.22
C GLU A 15 -1.94 20.76 8.00
N ARG A 16 -2.20 21.86 7.28
CA ARG A 16 -2.97 21.81 6.02
C ARG A 16 -2.07 21.30 4.91
N LEU A 17 -2.64 20.48 4.01
CA LEU A 17 -1.89 20.05 2.83
C LEU A 17 -1.57 21.25 1.92
N PRO A 18 -0.33 21.36 1.41
CA PRO A 18 0.02 22.35 0.41
C PRO A 18 -0.63 21.97 -0.93
N MET A 19 -1.85 22.47 -1.15
CA MET A 19 -2.71 22.02 -2.26
C MET A 19 -2.09 22.21 -3.64
N ASP A 20 -1.35 23.31 -3.87
CA ASP A 20 -0.71 23.55 -5.16
C ASP A 20 0.35 22.48 -5.49
N LEU A 21 1.12 22.06 -4.49
CA LEU A 21 2.10 20.98 -4.63
C LEU A 21 1.41 19.63 -4.81
N LEU A 22 0.34 19.38 -4.06
CA LEU A 22 -0.41 18.12 -4.17
C LEU A 22 -1.06 17.96 -5.55
N LEU A 23 -1.69 19.02 -6.08
CA LEU A 23 -2.37 18.96 -7.37
C LEU A 23 -1.37 18.82 -8.53
N ALA A 24 -0.24 19.53 -8.47
CA ALA A 24 0.84 19.38 -9.44
C ALA A 24 1.41 17.95 -9.40
N GLY A 25 1.78 17.46 -8.21
CA GLY A 25 2.32 16.11 -8.05
C GLY A 25 1.33 15.00 -8.43
N ALA A 26 0.02 15.21 -8.22
CA ALA A 26 -1.00 14.28 -8.68
C ALA A 26 -1.08 14.21 -10.21
N ALA A 27 -0.92 15.34 -10.91
CA ALA A 27 -0.87 15.36 -12.37
C ALA A 27 0.37 14.62 -12.90
N ASP A 28 1.52 14.84 -12.28
CA ASP A 28 2.77 14.14 -12.62
C ASP A 28 2.66 12.64 -12.38
N ALA A 29 2.10 12.23 -11.23
CA ALA A 29 1.88 10.82 -10.91
C ALA A 29 1.00 10.13 -11.95
N VAL A 30 -0.03 10.82 -12.47
CA VAL A 30 -0.88 10.30 -13.56
C VAL A 30 -0.11 10.14 -14.86
N ALA A 31 0.75 11.10 -15.19
CA ALA A 31 1.58 11.04 -16.40
C ALA A 31 2.62 9.90 -16.35
N GLU A 32 3.08 9.53 -15.15
CA GLU A 32 4.09 8.49 -14.91
C GLU A 32 3.50 7.09 -14.62
N LEU A 33 2.18 6.89 -14.77
CA LEU A 33 1.55 5.61 -14.50
C LEU A 33 2.20 4.48 -15.31
N ALA A 34 2.67 3.44 -14.63
CA ALA A 34 3.28 2.27 -15.25
C ALA A 34 2.95 1.00 -14.45
N ALA A 35 2.88 -0.14 -15.15
CA ALA A 35 2.68 -1.45 -14.52
C ALA A 35 3.77 -1.78 -13.48
N GLU A 36 5.00 -1.34 -13.73
CA GLU A 36 6.15 -1.54 -12.85
C GLU A 36 6.36 -0.37 -11.86
N GLY A 37 5.35 0.49 -11.64
CA GLY A 37 5.44 1.68 -10.77
C GLY A 37 5.47 1.39 -9.26
N GLY A 38 5.31 0.13 -8.86
CA GLY A 38 5.27 -0.30 -7.45
C GLY A 38 6.40 0.23 -6.56
N PRO A 39 7.69 0.15 -6.99
CA PRO A 39 8.81 0.69 -6.22
C PRO A 39 8.70 2.19 -5.93
N ASN A 40 8.30 2.99 -6.91
CA ASN A 40 8.12 4.43 -6.75
C ASN A 40 6.96 4.74 -5.79
N ALA A 41 5.85 4.00 -5.91
CA ALA A 41 4.71 4.14 -5.00
C ALA A 41 5.09 3.80 -3.55
N ALA A 42 5.84 2.71 -3.33
CA ALA A 42 6.29 2.30 -2.00
C ALA A 42 7.25 3.31 -1.36
N LEU A 43 8.10 3.95 -2.16
CA LEU A 43 8.96 5.05 -1.72
C LEU A 43 8.15 6.29 -1.34
N ALA A 44 7.15 6.66 -2.16
CA ALA A 44 6.38 7.89 -1.99
C ALA A 44 5.50 7.91 -0.72
N ILE A 45 5.09 6.74 -0.21
CA ILE A 45 4.26 6.65 1.01
C ILE A 45 5.06 6.64 2.31
N MET A 46 6.39 6.62 2.25
CA MET A 46 7.26 6.62 3.43
C MET A 46 7.16 7.96 4.18
N THR A 47 7.32 7.90 5.51
CA THR A 47 7.55 9.13 6.31
C THR A 47 8.84 9.03 7.10
N THR A 48 8.80 8.30 8.21
CA THR A 48 9.94 8.03 9.10
C THR A 48 10.51 6.63 8.87
N ASP A 49 9.98 5.92 7.89
CA ASP A 49 10.50 4.66 7.40
C ASP A 49 11.94 4.83 6.91
N THR A 50 12.82 3.87 7.23
CA THR A 50 14.23 3.89 6.78
C THR A 50 14.42 3.20 5.43
N LYS A 51 13.48 2.34 5.03
CA LYS A 51 13.50 1.57 3.78
C LYS A 51 12.06 1.40 3.24
N PRO A 52 11.86 1.43 1.91
CA PRO A 52 10.59 1.10 1.30
C PRO A 52 10.25 -0.38 1.55
N LYS A 53 8.96 -0.67 1.72
CA LYS A 53 8.46 -2.00 2.08
C LYS A 53 7.53 -2.51 0.99
N MET A 54 7.94 -3.57 0.30
CA MET A 54 7.13 -4.27 -0.70
C MET A 54 7.24 -5.78 -0.53
N ALA A 55 6.17 -6.48 -0.91
CA ALA A 55 6.17 -7.93 -0.98
C ALA A 55 5.37 -8.40 -2.19
N THR A 56 5.85 -9.47 -2.83
CA THR A 56 5.12 -10.21 -3.84
C THR A 56 5.06 -11.69 -3.48
N SER A 57 3.98 -12.34 -3.92
CA SER A 57 3.80 -13.79 -3.86
C SER A 57 2.96 -14.26 -5.04
N GLU A 58 3.14 -15.53 -5.40
CA GLU A 58 2.41 -16.19 -6.49
C GLU A 58 1.71 -17.43 -5.92
N PHE A 59 0.48 -17.66 -6.36
CA PHE A 59 -0.34 -18.81 -5.99
C PHE A 59 -0.96 -19.39 -7.26
N GLY A 60 -0.33 -20.41 -7.84
CA GLY A 60 -0.69 -20.89 -9.18
C GLY A 60 -0.41 -19.80 -10.21
N GLU A 61 -1.44 -19.41 -10.97
CA GLU A 61 -1.35 -18.33 -11.98
C GLU A 61 -1.68 -16.94 -11.42
N VAL A 62 -2.07 -16.85 -10.15
CA VAL A 62 -2.43 -15.59 -9.48
C VAL A 62 -1.19 -14.93 -8.88
N ARG A 63 -1.05 -13.63 -9.09
CA ARG A 63 -0.03 -12.79 -8.45
C ARG A 63 -0.67 -11.88 -7.42
N ILE A 64 0.00 -11.77 -6.27
CA ILE A 64 -0.34 -10.83 -5.21
C ILE A 64 0.88 -9.94 -4.97
N GLY A 65 0.65 -8.64 -5.00
CA GLY A 65 1.62 -7.62 -4.64
C GLY A 65 1.10 -6.78 -3.49
N GLY A 66 2.00 -6.17 -2.73
CA GLY A 66 1.62 -5.17 -1.76
C GLY A 66 2.79 -4.30 -1.32
N MET A 67 2.42 -3.14 -0.80
CA MET A 67 3.34 -2.18 -0.19
C MET A 67 2.79 -1.72 1.16
N ALA A 68 3.68 -1.31 2.05
CA ALA A 68 3.27 -0.77 3.34
C ALA A 68 4.18 0.37 3.80
N LYS A 69 3.68 1.17 4.75
CA LYS A 69 4.47 2.16 5.49
C LYS A 69 4.15 2.10 6.98
N GLY A 70 5.13 2.46 7.79
CA GLY A 70 5.11 2.39 9.25
C GLY A 70 6.52 2.12 9.79
N ALA A 71 7.02 3.03 10.64
CA ALA A 71 8.37 2.98 11.21
C ALA A 71 8.44 2.33 12.61
N GLY A 72 7.31 2.19 13.31
CA GLY A 72 7.17 1.23 14.40
C GLY A 72 6.66 -0.09 13.82
N MET A 73 7.02 -1.23 14.42
CA MET A 73 6.47 -2.58 14.14
C MET A 73 5.08 -2.53 13.51
N LEU A 74 4.76 -3.47 12.60
CA LEU A 74 3.39 -3.76 12.11
C LEU A 74 2.49 -4.20 13.29
N ALA A 75 2.27 -3.28 14.21
CA ALA A 75 1.44 -3.31 15.39
C ALA A 75 0.34 -2.30 15.06
N PRO A 76 -0.72 -2.75 14.37
CA PRO A 76 -1.77 -1.87 13.82
C PRO A 76 -2.43 -0.99 14.89
N SER A 77 -2.25 -1.35 16.15
CA SER A 77 -2.81 -0.70 17.34
C SER A 77 -2.00 0.48 17.88
N LEU A 78 -0.77 0.76 17.40
CA LEU A 78 0.12 1.77 18.03
C LEU A 78 0.72 2.82 17.08
N ALA A 79 0.55 2.69 15.76
CA ALA A 79 1.08 3.64 14.78
C ALA A 79 0.20 3.77 13.53
N THR A 80 0.34 4.87 12.79
CA THR A 80 -0.32 5.05 11.49
C THR A 80 0.32 4.13 10.45
N MET A 81 -0.39 3.05 10.12
CA MET A 81 0.01 2.08 9.11
C MET A 81 -0.83 2.28 7.85
N LEU A 82 -0.19 2.38 6.69
CA LEU A 82 -0.87 2.25 5.39
C LEU A 82 -0.39 0.97 4.73
N VAL A 83 -1.33 0.19 4.20
CA VAL A 83 -1.07 -1.05 3.47
C VAL A 83 -1.95 -1.05 2.23
N VAL A 84 -1.33 -1.31 1.07
CA VAL A 84 -2.03 -1.46 -0.21
C VAL A 84 -1.70 -2.84 -0.75
N ILE A 85 -2.72 -3.60 -1.13
CA ILE A 85 -2.62 -4.94 -1.71
C ILE A 85 -3.25 -4.91 -3.09
N THR A 86 -2.59 -5.52 -4.06
CA THR A 86 -3.05 -5.64 -5.45
C THR A 86 -2.97 -7.10 -5.89
N THR A 87 -3.94 -7.57 -6.66
CA THR A 87 -3.95 -8.91 -7.23
C THR A 87 -4.67 -8.93 -8.57
N ASP A 88 -4.28 -9.87 -9.43
CA ASP A 88 -4.95 -10.20 -10.68
C ASP A 88 -5.97 -11.35 -10.53
N ALA A 89 -6.17 -11.85 -9.31
CA ALA A 89 -7.19 -12.86 -9.02
C ALA A 89 -8.58 -12.35 -9.44
N LEU A 90 -9.26 -13.13 -10.28
CA LEU A 90 -10.67 -12.94 -10.57
C LEU A 90 -11.47 -13.46 -9.38
N LEU A 91 -11.72 -12.58 -8.42
CA LEU A 91 -12.53 -12.88 -7.24
C LEU A 91 -13.99 -12.64 -7.58
N ASP A 92 -14.82 -13.68 -7.44
CA ASP A 92 -16.26 -13.46 -7.39
C ASP A 92 -16.60 -12.73 -6.08
N THR A 93 -17.65 -11.93 -6.08
CA THR A 93 -18.07 -11.08 -4.95
C THR A 93 -18.50 -11.87 -3.71
N THR A 94 -18.40 -13.20 -3.73
CA THR A 94 -18.61 -14.02 -2.55
C THR A 94 -17.54 -13.67 -1.50
N GLN A 95 -18.01 -13.30 -0.31
CA GLN A 95 -17.15 -12.75 0.74
C GLN A 95 -16.00 -13.68 1.15
N LEU A 96 -16.10 -14.99 0.91
CA LEU A 96 -15.10 -15.97 1.30
C LEU A 96 -13.79 -15.86 0.51
N ASP A 97 -13.86 -15.72 -0.82
CA ASP A 97 -12.65 -15.72 -1.65
C ASP A 97 -11.87 -14.40 -1.52
N ALA A 98 -12.60 -13.28 -1.45
CA ALA A 98 -12.00 -11.97 -1.18
C ALA A 98 -11.36 -11.90 0.22
N GLN A 99 -12.02 -12.46 1.24
CA GLN A 99 -11.49 -12.50 2.60
C GLN A 99 -10.26 -13.41 2.71
N ALA A 100 -10.26 -14.56 2.03
CA ALA A 100 -9.12 -15.48 2.00
C ALA A 100 -7.91 -14.84 1.30
N ALA A 101 -8.12 -14.21 0.13
CA ALA A 101 -7.08 -13.47 -0.58
C ALA A 101 -6.51 -12.32 0.25
N PHE A 102 -7.38 -11.54 0.92
CA PHE A 102 -6.96 -10.49 1.84
C PHE A 102 -6.14 -11.03 3.01
N THR A 103 -6.59 -12.12 3.63
CA THR A 103 -5.91 -12.75 4.77
C THR A 103 -4.53 -13.28 4.37
N ALA A 104 -4.42 -13.95 3.22
CA ALA A 104 -3.15 -14.44 2.70
C ALA A 104 -2.17 -13.30 2.38
N ALA A 105 -2.66 -12.24 1.74
CA ALA A 105 -1.86 -11.06 1.42
C ALA A 105 -1.35 -10.34 2.68
N MET A 106 -2.21 -10.18 3.70
CA MET A 106 -1.82 -9.60 4.99
C MET A 106 -0.82 -10.46 5.75
N ALA A 107 -0.96 -11.79 5.72
CA ALA A 107 0.01 -12.70 6.31
C ALA A 107 1.39 -12.58 5.62
N LEU A 108 1.41 -12.56 4.28
CA LEU A 108 2.64 -12.38 3.50
C LEU A 108 3.34 -11.05 3.78
N LEU A 109 2.57 -9.95 3.84
CA LEU A 109 3.11 -8.63 4.18
C LEU A 109 3.63 -8.62 5.61
N ASN A 110 2.92 -9.23 6.57
CA ASN A 110 3.40 -9.30 7.94
C ASN A 110 4.69 -10.10 8.06
N THR A 111 4.80 -11.25 7.39
CA THR A 111 6.02 -12.08 7.43
C THR A 111 7.20 -11.45 6.66
N LYS A 112 6.96 -10.86 5.50
CA LYS A 112 8.05 -10.30 4.66
C LYS A 112 8.45 -8.89 5.05
N LEU A 113 7.56 -8.08 5.63
CA LEU A 113 7.85 -6.68 5.97
C LEU A 113 8.21 -6.46 7.44
N SER A 114 7.87 -7.39 8.35
CA SER A 114 8.34 -7.32 9.75
C SER A 114 9.86 -7.49 9.88
N SER A 115 10.50 -8.20 8.95
CA SER A 115 11.97 -8.30 8.89
C SER A 115 12.67 -7.03 8.40
N HIS A 116 11.91 -6.07 7.83
CA HIS A 116 12.41 -4.80 7.31
C HIS A 116 12.22 -3.64 8.31
N SER A 117 11.80 -3.92 9.55
CA SER A 117 11.63 -2.91 10.60
C SER A 117 12.90 -2.57 11.38
N THR A 118 14.07 -3.03 10.92
CA THR A 118 15.41 -2.68 11.45
C THR A 118 16.31 -2.09 10.37
#